data_AF-A0A9X2MHV4-F1
#
_entry.id   AF-A0A9X2MHV4-F1
#
_cell.length_a   1.000
_cell.length_b   1.000
_cell.length_c   1.000
_cell.angle_alpha   90.00
_cell.angle_beta   90.00
_cell.angle_gamma   90.00
#
_symmetry.space_group_name_H-M   'P 1'
#
loop_
_entity.id
_entity.type
_entity.pdbx_description
1 polymer ?
#
loop_
_entity_poly.entity_id
_entity_poly.type
_entity_poly.pdbx_seq_one_letter_code
_entity_poly.pdbx_strand_id
1 'polypeptide(L)' 'MKSKNTRYSEEFKNQIVKEVEEVRNANLVARNQTKVPGTVTRWVREPKIKDIVITLKRALMKRNLCNKETGLVIRSDNGP' A
#
# COMPACT_ATOMS: atom_id res chain seq x y z
N MET A 1 11.29 -5.04 17.19
CA MET A 1 9.89 -4.65 17.52
C MET A 1 9.72 -3.17 17.20
N LYS A 2 8.87 -2.80 16.23
CA LYS A 2 8.55 -1.36 16.01
C LYS A 2 7.43 -0.99 16.99
N SER A 3 7.72 -0.06 17.89
CA SER A 3 6.68 0.53 18.75
C SER A 3 5.63 1.17 17.82
N LYS A 4 4.38 0.69 17.91
CA LYS A 4 3.25 1.31 17.25
C LYS A 4 2.97 2.61 18.01
N ASN A 5 3.72 3.66 17.71
CA ASN A 5 3.46 4.99 18.23
C ASN A 5 2.20 5.52 17.53
N THR A 6 1.03 5.08 18.01
CA THR A 6 -0.27 5.48 17.48
C THR A 6 -0.71 6.77 18.15
N ARG A 7 0.00 7.87 17.87
CA ARG A 7 -0.43 9.22 18.28
C ARG A 7 -1.80 9.60 17.70
N TYR A 8 -2.20 8.95 16.60
CA TYR A 8 -3.47 9.16 15.91
C TYR A 8 -4.09 7.81 15.52
N SER A 9 -5.41 7.68 15.67
CA SER A 9 -6.17 6.51 15.23
C SER A 9 -6.13 6.38 13.70
N GLU A 10 -6.28 5.15 13.20
CA GLU A 10 -6.32 4.92 11.75
C GLU A 10 -7.58 5.50 11.11
N GLU A 11 -8.72 5.47 11.81
CA GLU A 11 -9.96 6.08 11.35
C GLU A 11 -9.80 7.58 11.09
N PHE A 12 -9.15 8.29 12.03
CA PHE A 12 -8.88 9.72 11.88
C PHE A 12 -7.97 10.01 10.69
N LYS A 13 -6.93 9.20 10.49
CA LYS A 13 -6.06 9.33 9.31
C LYS A 13 -6.83 9.09 8.02
N ASN A 14 -7.68 8.05 7.98
CA ASN A 14 -8.48 7.72 6.80
C ASN A 14 -9.48 8.82 6.46
N GLN A 15 -10.09 9.45 7.46
CA GLN A 15 -10.97 10.59 7.26
C GLN A 15 -10.23 11.78 6.64
N ILE A 16 -9.05 12.12 7.17
CA ILE A 16 -8.22 13.21 6.62
C ILE A 16 -7.75 12.88 5.19
N VAL A 17 -7.32 11.65 4.93
CA VAL A 17 -6.90 11.25 3.57
C VAL A 17 -8.07 11.38 2.59
N LYS A 18 -9.28 10.95 2.98
CA LYS A 18 -10.49 11.08 2.16
C LYS A 18 -10.84 12.54 1.88
N GLU A 19 -10.80 13.39 2.91
CA GLU A 19 -11.04 14.84 2.75
C GLU A 19 -10.00 15.47 1.81
N VAL A 20 -8.73 15.08 1.90
CA VAL A 20 -7.69 15.54 0.96
C VAL A 20 -7.92 15.04 -0.45
N GLU A 21 -8.39 13.81 -0.64
CA GLU A 21 -8.75 13.28 -1.97
C GLU A 21 -9.92 14.07 -2.59
N GLU A 22 -10.93 14.45 -1.80
CA GLU A 22 -12.09 15.25 -2.23
C GLU A 22 -11.71 16.70 -2.55
N VAL A 23 -10.98 17.37 -1.64
CA VAL A 23 -10.58 18.78 -1.78
C VAL A 23 -9.40 18.95 -2.75
N ARG A 24 -8.62 17.89 -2.97
CA ARG A 24 -7.34 17.88 -3.72
C ARG A 24 -6.28 18.87 -3.21
N ASN A 25 -6.38 19.30 -1.95
CA ASN A 25 -5.43 20.23 -1.33
C ASN A 25 -5.06 19.82 0.10
N ALA A 26 -3.93 19.13 0.23
CA ALA A 26 -3.42 18.65 1.52
C ALA A 26 -3.06 19.78 2.51
N ASN A 27 -2.59 20.93 2.00
CA ASN A 27 -2.21 22.07 2.85
C ASN A 27 -3.43 22.72 3.50
N LEU A 28 -4.52 22.85 2.73
CA LEU A 28 -5.77 23.44 3.23
C LEU A 28 -6.39 22.57 4.33
N VAL A 29 -6.53 21.28 4.07
CA VAL A 29 -7.09 20.31 5.05
C VAL A 29 -6.23 20.26 6.31
N ALA A 30 -4.89 20.28 6.17
CA ALA A 30 -3.99 20.30 7.31
C ALA A 30 -4.21 21.55 8.19
N ARG A 31 -4.36 22.73 7.60
CA ARG A 31 -4.62 23.97 8.34
C ARG A 31 -5.95 23.93 9.08
N ASN A 32 -7.01 23.46 8.43
CA ASN A 32 -8.34 23.33 9.04
C ASN A 32 -8.33 22.40 10.26
N GLN A 33 -7.56 21.31 10.18
CA GLN A 33 -7.40 20.34 11.26
C GLN A 33 -6.33 20.74 12.31
N THR A 34 -5.74 21.94 12.19
CA THR A 34 -4.60 22.42 13.00
C THR A 34 -3.43 21.42 13.02
N LYS A 35 -3.14 20.81 11.86
CA LYS A 35 -2.06 19.84 11.66
C LYS A 35 -0.95 20.42 10.81
N VAL A 36 0.24 19.88 11.00
CA VAL A 36 1.40 20.20 10.16
C VAL A 36 1.17 19.59 8.77
N PRO A 37 1.30 20.34 7.67
CA PRO A 37 1.06 19.81 6.33
C PRO A 37 1.96 18.63 5.95
N GLY A 38 3.19 18.60 6.47
CA GLY A 38 4.11 17.47 6.32
C GLY A 38 3.54 16.15 6.87
N THR A 39 2.72 16.21 7.91
CA THR A 39 2.07 15.02 8.50
C THR A 39 0.96 14.50 7.58
N VAL A 40 0.11 15.39 7.08
CA VAL A 40 -1.01 15.02 6.20
C VAL A 40 -0.49 14.50 4.86
N THR A 41 0.50 15.17 4.27
CA THR A 41 1.14 14.71 3.02
C THR A 41 1.81 13.36 3.18
N ARG A 42 2.38 13.05 4.34
CA ARG A 42 2.90 11.72 4.65
C ARG A 42 1.80 10.67 4.67
N TRP A 43 0.65 10.93 5.30
CA TRP A 43 -0.48 9.98 5.32
C TRP A 43 -1.08 9.74 3.94
N VAL A 44 -1.18 10.77 3.11
CA VAL A 44 -1.68 10.65 1.72
C VAL A 44 -0.73 9.81 0.86
N ARG A 45 0.58 9.84 1.15
CA ARG A 45 1.60 9.06 0.42
C ARG A 45 1.84 7.67 0.99
N GLU A 46 1.40 7.39 2.22
CA GLU A 46 1.59 6.07 2.82
C GLU A 46 0.80 5.04 2.00
N PRO A 47 1.47 4.03 1.39
CA PRO A 47 0.79 3.06 0.55
C PRO A 47 -0.17 2.23 1.40
N LYS A 48 -1.42 2.07 0.93
CA LYS A 48 -2.39 1.21 1.60
C LYS A 48 -1.84 -0.23 1.55
N ILE A 49 -2.00 -0.99 2.62
CA ILE A 49 -1.46 -2.37 2.72
C ILE A 49 -1.89 -3.22 1.51
N LYS A 50 -3.13 -3.03 1.04
CA LYS A 50 -3.65 -3.66 -0.19
C LYS A 50 -2.80 -3.36 -1.42
N ASP A 51 -2.37 -2.11 -1.59
CA ASP A 51 -1.56 -1.67 -2.72
C ASP A 51 -0.14 -2.26 -2.65
N ILE A 52 0.42 -2.39 -1.45
CA ILE A 52 1.71 -3.06 -1.21
C ILE A 52 1.61 -4.53 -1.63
N VAL A 53 0.58 -5.24 -1.18
CA VAL A 53 0.37 -6.65 -1.52
C VAL A 53 0.21 -6.85 -3.04
N ILE A 54 -0.57 -5.99 -3.71
CA ILE A 54 -0.73 -6.03 -5.17
C ILE A 54 0.61 -5.78 -5.87
N THR A 55 1.37 -4.78 -5.42
CA THR A 55 2.67 -4.43 -6.00
C THR A 55 3.68 -5.56 -5.82
N LEU A 56 3.71 -6.19 -4.64
CA LEU A 56 4.54 -7.35 -4.36
C LEU A 56 4.13 -8.55 -5.21
N LYS A 57 2.82 -8.84 -5.30
CA LYS A 57 2.31 -9.93 -6.16
C LYS A 57 2.69 -9.71 -7.63
N ARG A 58 2.57 -8.49 -8.14
CA ARG A 58 3.03 -8.11 -9.49
C ARG A 58 4.53 -8.29 -9.64
N ALA A 59 5.33 -7.86 -8.66
CA ALA A 59 6.78 -8.02 -8.69
C ALA A 59 7.20 -9.50 -8.66
N LEU A 60 6.52 -10.33 -7.86
CA LEU A 60 6.77 -11.78 -7.79
C LEU A 60 6.35 -12.50 -9.07
N MET A 61 5.22 -12.12 -9.68
CA MET A 61 4.80 -12.59 -10.99
C MET A 61 5.83 -12.25 -12.08
N LYS A 62 6.35 -11.01 -12.10
CA LYS A 62 7.43 -10.61 -13.03
C LYS A 62 8.70 -11.44 -12.89
N ARG A 63 8.99 -11.94 -11.69
CA ARG A 63 10.13 -12.82 -11.42
C ARG A 63 9.82 -14.30 -11.70
N ASN A 64 8.63 -14.62 -12.22
CA ASN A 64 8.12 -15.99 -12.40
C ASN A 64 8.16 -16.84 -11.11
N LEU A 65 8.22 -16.20 -9.94
CA LEU A 65 8.28 -16.87 -8.63
C LEU A 65 6.90 -17.29 -8.11
N CYS A 66 5.83 -16.75 -8.70
CA CYS A 66 4.45 -17.19 -8.47
C CYS A 66 4.14 -18.48 -9.26
N ASN A 67 5.02 -19.48 -9.18
CA ASN A 67 4.78 -20.84 -9.67
C ASN A 67 5.07 -21.80 -8.53
N LYS A 68 4.03 -22.18 -7.77
CA LYS A 68 4.10 -23.34 -6.86
C LYS A 68 2.92 -24.30 -6.96
N GLU A 69 1.87 -24.02 -7.73
CA GLU A 69 0.69 -24.90 -7.75
C GLU A 69 0.23 -25.38 -9.13
N THR A 70 0.68 -24.81 -10.25
CA THR A 70 0.22 -25.26 -11.59
C THR A 70 1.31 -25.37 -12.66
N GLY A 71 2.59 -25.24 -12.29
CA GLY A 71 3.71 -25.14 -13.23
C GLY A 71 4.60 -26.37 -13.40
N LEU A 72 4.25 -27.52 -12.80
CA LEU A 72 4.93 -28.79 -13.12
C LEU A 72 4.35 -29.33 -14.43
N VAL A 73 4.72 -28.71 -15.56
CA VAL A 73 4.66 -29.42 -16.84
C VAL A 73 5.85 -30.38 -16.84
N ILE A 74 5.67 -31.53 -16.18
CA ILE A 74 6.57 -32.66 -16.34
C ILE A 74 6.36 -33.13 -17.78
N ARG A 75 7.23 -32.71 -18.70
CA ARG A 75 7.29 -33.33 -20.02
C ARG A 75 7.88 -34.72 -19.82
N SER A 76 7.02 -35.73 -19.85
CA SER A 76 7.40 -37.15 -19.74
C SER A 76 7.97 -37.72 -21.06
N ASP A 77 8.51 -36.89 -21.96
CA ASP A 77 8.87 -37.30 -23.32
C ASP A 77 10.38 -37.43 -23.58
N ASN A 78 11.17 -37.75 -22.56
CA ASN A 78 12.52 -38.28 -22.78
C ASN A 78 12.47 -39.79 -23.08
N GLY A 79 11.87 -40.14 -24.21
CA GLY A 79 12.25 -41.31 -25.01
C GLY A 79 12.77 -40.77 -26.35
N PRO A 80 13.84 -41.30 -26.95
CA PRO A 80 14.16 -42.72 -27.12
C PRO A 80 15.46 -43.20 -26.47
#